data_AF-A0A7X2PVI4-F1
#
_entry.id   AF-A0A7X2PVI4-F1
#
_cell.length_a   1.000
_cell.length_b   1.000
_cell.length_c   1.000
_cell.angle_alpha   90.00
_cell.angle_beta   90.00
_cell.angle_gamma   90.00
#
_symmetry.space_group_name_H-M   'P 1'
#
loop_
_entity.id
_entity.type
_entity.pdbx_description
1 polymer ?
#
loop_
_entity_poly.entity_id
_entity_poly.type
_entity_poly.pdbx_seq_one_letter_code
_entity_poly.pdbx_strand_id
1 'polypeptide(L)'
;MNTDARSHVHALIDRLPPVQLAALETILQSMLDPLSRKLALAPIDDEPFTEEDRQAVAEADEWLKDNQPVPLENVLADFGLGMTDWETMAKTPLPEETGKRNG
;
A
#
# COMPACT_ATOMS: atom_id res chain seq x y z
N MET A 1 20.14 -19.94 -17.40
CA MET A 1 18.95 -20.56 -18.05
C MET A 1 17.72 -19.64 -17.98
N ASN A 2 17.84 -18.33 -18.25
CA ASN A 2 16.70 -17.40 -18.09
C ASN A 2 16.45 -16.50 -19.32
N THR A 3 17.32 -16.58 -20.33
CA THR A 3 17.24 -15.78 -21.55
C THR A 3 16.15 -16.27 -22.49
N ASP A 4 15.93 -17.60 -22.53
CA ASP A 4 14.90 -18.23 -23.37
C ASP A 4 13.48 -17.87 -22.89
N ALA A 5 13.23 -17.95 -21.58
CA ALA A 5 11.98 -17.54 -20.96
C ALA A 5 11.70 -16.04 -21.18
N ARG A 6 12.71 -15.17 -21.04
CA ARG A 6 12.59 -13.73 -21.30
C ARG A 6 12.22 -13.45 -22.76
N SER A 7 12.94 -14.06 -23.70
CA SER A 7 12.66 -13.90 -25.14
C SER A 7 11.26 -14.38 -25.52
N HIS A 8 10.81 -15.49 -24.92
CA HIS A 8 9.47 -16.01 -25.13
C HIS A 8 8.38 -15.05 -24.62
N VAL A 9 8.55 -14.48 -23.43
CA VAL A 9 7.61 -13.49 -22.87
C VAL A 9 7.53 -12.25 -23.75
N HIS A 10 8.66 -11.71 -24.23
CA HIS A 10 8.64 -10.56 -25.14
C HIS A 10 7.86 -10.85 -26.44
N ALA A 11 8.06 -12.03 -27.03
CA ALA A 11 7.34 -12.43 -28.25
C ALA A 11 5.83 -12.58 -28.06
N LEU A 12 5.37 -12.89 -26.84
CA LEU A 12 3.94 -12.93 -26.50
C LEU A 12 3.38 -11.52 -26.32
N ILE A 13 4.12 -10.64 -25.64
CA ILE A 13 3.74 -9.23 -25.45
C ILE A 13 3.53 -8.54 -26.80
N ASP A 14 4.44 -8.75 -27.76
CA ASP A 14 4.38 -8.11 -29.09
C ASP A 14 3.13 -8.49 -29.91
N ARG A 15 2.41 -9.55 -29.52
CA ARG A 15 1.21 -10.05 -30.22
C ARG A 15 -0.09 -9.60 -29.55
N LEU A 16 -0.03 -8.95 -28.39
CA LEU A 16 -1.23 -8.56 -27.65
C LEU A 16 -1.89 -7.31 -28.24
N PRO A 17 -3.24 -7.25 -28.27
CA PRO A 17 -3.96 -6.02 -28.60
C PRO A 17 -3.66 -4.90 -27.58
N PRO A 18 -3.70 -3.62 -27.97
CA PRO A 18 -3.36 -2.49 -27.09
C PRO A 18 -4.11 -2.46 -25.75
N VAL A 19 -5.38 -2.87 -25.72
CA VAL A 19 -6.19 -2.94 -24.49
C VAL A 19 -5.66 -4.00 -23.51
N GLN A 20 -5.16 -5.13 -24.02
CA GLN A 20 -4.60 -6.20 -23.20
C GLN A 20 -3.18 -5.88 -22.74
N LEU A 21 -2.43 -5.11 -23.54
CA LEU A 21 -1.12 -4.59 -23.15
C LEU A 21 -1.22 -3.64 -21.95
N ALA A 22 -2.20 -2.75 -21.92
CA ALA A 22 -2.41 -1.84 -20.78
C ALA A 22 -2.73 -2.60 -19.48
N ALA A 23 -3.57 -3.63 -19.54
CA ALA A 23 -3.85 -4.47 -18.37
C ALA A 23 -2.60 -5.26 -17.92
N LEU A 24 -1.80 -5.78 -18.87
CA LEU A 24 -0.58 -6.50 -18.57
C LEU A 24 0.51 -5.60 -17.97
N GLU A 25 0.61 -4.35 -18.41
CA GLU A 25 1.53 -3.36 -17.85
C GLU A 25 1.25 -3.16 -16.35
N THR A 26 -0.01 -2.98 -15.96
CA THR A 26 -0.39 -2.86 -14.54
C THR A 26 0.00 -4.09 -13.72
N ILE A 27 -0.20 -5.29 -14.29
CA ILE A 27 0.18 -6.55 -13.63
C ILE A 27 1.70 -6.68 -13.49
N LEU A 28 2.46 -6.33 -14.54
CA LEU A 28 3.93 -6.37 -14.47
C LEU A 28 4.48 -5.33 -13.50
N GLN A 29 3.90 -4.13 -13.47
CA GLN A 29 4.26 -3.10 -12.49
C GLN A 29 4.02 -3.57 -11.05
N SER A 30 2.89 -4.23 -10.77
CA SER A 30 2.60 -4.75 -9.43
C SER A 30 3.53 -5.90 -9.01
N MET A 31 4.07 -6.67 -9.96
CA MET A 31 5.09 -7.69 -9.69
C MET A 31 6.48 -7.10 -9.41
N LEU A 32 6.77 -5.90 -9.93
CA LEU A 32 8.06 -5.22 -9.81
C LEU A 32 8.15 -4.34 -8.56
N ASP A 33 7.03 -3.77 -8.10
CA ASP A 33 6.98 -3.04 -6.83
C ASP A 33 6.92 -4.02 -5.64
N PRO A 34 7.95 -4.06 -4.76
CA PRO A 34 7.99 -4.99 -3.64
C PRO A 34 6.83 -4.83 -2.65
N LEU A 35 6.27 -3.63 -2.52
CA LEU A 35 5.12 -3.38 -1.67
C LEU A 35 3.83 -3.90 -2.32
N SER A 36 3.56 -3.52 -3.56
CA SER A 36 2.40 -4.03 -4.33
C SER A 36 2.41 -5.55 -4.42
N ARG A 37 3.59 -6.16 -4.63
CA ARG A 37 3.72 -7.61 -4.65
C ARG A 37 3.41 -8.25 -3.29
N LYS A 38 3.87 -7.65 -2.19
CA LYS A 38 3.53 -8.13 -0.83
C LYS A 38 2.04 -8.00 -0.54
N LEU A 39 1.42 -6.90 -0.93
CA LEU A 39 -0.02 -6.66 -0.76
C LEU A 39 -0.85 -7.64 -1.62
N ALA A 40 -0.47 -7.85 -2.88
CA ALA A 40 -1.17 -8.77 -3.78
C ALA A 40 -1.05 -10.24 -3.36
N LEU A 41 0.01 -10.60 -2.65
CA LEU A 41 0.23 -11.94 -2.09
C LEU A 41 -0.26 -12.07 -0.64
N ALA A 42 -0.67 -10.98 0.00
CA ALA A 42 -1.19 -11.05 1.35
C ALA A 42 -2.48 -11.89 1.32
N PRO A 43 -2.63 -12.87 2.21
CA PRO A 43 -3.90 -13.54 2.39
C PRO A 43 -4.96 -12.50 2.76
N ILE A 44 -6.20 -12.73 2.33
CA ILE A 44 -7.33 -11.92 2.80
C ILE A 44 -7.43 -12.15 4.31
N ASP A 45 -7.62 -11.07 5.06
CA ASP A 45 -7.89 -11.13 6.48
C ASP A 45 -9.34 -11.60 6.69
N ASP A 46 -9.51 -12.92 6.64
CA ASP A 46 -10.77 -13.63 6.86
C ASP A 46 -10.89 -14.14 8.31
N GLU A 47 -10.06 -13.62 9.23
CA GLU A 47 -10.12 -14.01 10.64
C GLU A 47 -11.47 -13.57 11.25
N PRO A 48 -12.17 -14.46 11.99
CA PRO A 48 -13.45 -14.11 12.57
C PRO A 48 -13.25 -13.07 13.67
N PHE A 49 -14.05 -12.01 13.66
CA PHE A 49 -14.06 -11.04 14.76
C PHE A 49 -14.46 -11.74 16.07
N THR A 50 -13.50 -11.86 16.98
CA THR A 50 -13.59 -12.71 18.17
C THR A 50 -14.41 -12.04 19.27
N GLU A 51 -14.64 -12.75 20.39
CA GLU A 51 -15.28 -12.14 21.55
C GLU A 51 -14.31 -11.21 22.28
N GLU A 52 -13.03 -11.55 22.28
CA GLU A 52 -11.94 -10.72 22.81
C GLU A 52 -11.88 -9.38 22.06
N ASP A 53 -12.02 -9.37 20.74
CA ASP A 53 -12.07 -8.13 19.96
C ASP A 53 -13.31 -7.29 20.29
N ARG A 54 -14.48 -7.93 20.48
CA ARG A 54 -15.71 -7.24 20.91
C ARG A 54 -15.53 -6.60 22.28
N GLN A 55 -14.89 -7.30 23.21
CA GLN A 55 -14.59 -6.77 24.54
C GLN A 55 -13.63 -5.60 24.46
N ALA A 56 -12.56 -5.69 23.67
CA ALA A 56 -11.61 -4.59 23.48
C ALA A 56 -12.29 -3.33 22.90
N VAL A 57 -13.19 -3.50 21.93
CA VAL A 57 -13.98 -2.38 21.38
C VAL A 57 -14.94 -1.81 22.43
N ALA A 58 -15.65 -2.66 23.17
CA ALA A 58 -16.56 -2.20 24.22
C ALA A 58 -15.84 -1.45 25.35
N GLU A 59 -14.64 -1.91 25.73
CA GLU A 59 -13.78 -1.22 26.69
C GLU A 59 -13.32 0.15 26.17
N ALA A 60 -12.93 0.24 24.90
CA ALA A 60 -12.58 1.51 24.28
C ALA A 60 -13.78 2.48 24.24
N ASP A 61 -14.96 1.98 23.88
CA ASP A 61 -16.20 2.78 23.86
C ASP A 61 -16.60 3.26 25.27
N GLU A 62 -16.44 2.41 26.30
CA GLU A 62 -16.69 2.80 27.69
C GLU A 62 -15.70 3.86 28.15
N TRP A 63 -14.41 3.70 27.84
CA TRP A 63 -13.37 4.66 28.16
C TRP A 63 -13.65 6.03 27.53
N LEU A 64 -14.15 6.07 26.29
CA LEU A 64 -14.51 7.31 25.58
C LEU A 64 -15.68 8.09 26.21
N LYS A 65 -16.49 7.48 27.09
CA LYS A 65 -17.57 8.20 27.78
C LYS A 65 -17.02 9.22 28.78
N ASP A 66 -15.94 8.86 29.45
CA ASP A 66 -15.34 9.65 30.54
C ASP A 66 -14.03 10.33 30.14
N ASN A 67 -13.47 10.00 28.97
CA ASN A 67 -12.17 10.48 28.52
C ASN A 67 -12.24 11.05 27.10
N GLN A 68 -11.36 12.01 26.80
CA GLN A 68 -11.23 12.54 25.45
C GLN A 68 -10.18 11.74 24.66
N PRO A 69 -10.48 11.35 23.41
CA PRO A 69 -9.47 10.75 22.54
C PRO A 69 -8.37 11.76 22.23
N VAL A 70 -7.16 11.26 21.95
CA VAL A 70 -6.07 12.10 21.49
C VAL A 70 -6.35 12.50 20.03
N PRO A 71 -6.41 13.80 19.71
CA PRO A 71 -6.52 14.26 18.32
C PRO A 71 -5.33 13.76 17.48
N LEU A 72 -5.60 13.36 16.24
CA LEU A 72 -4.57 12.85 15.33
C LEU A 72 -3.43 13.87 15.15
N GLU A 73 -3.74 15.16 15.14
CA GLU A 73 -2.77 16.25 14.99
C GLU A 73 -1.74 16.26 16.13
N ASN A 74 -2.16 15.93 17.35
CA ASN A 74 -1.25 15.86 18.49
C ASN A 74 -0.33 14.64 18.36
N VAL A 75 -0.88 13.50 17.94
CA VAL A 75 -0.08 12.29 17.67
C VAL A 75 0.96 12.58 16.59
N LEU A 76 0.56 13.21 15.47
CA LEU A 76 1.49 13.57 14.40
C LEU A 76 2.58 14.53 14.88
N ALA A 77 2.22 15.52 15.70
CA ALA A 77 3.17 16.47 16.26
C ALA A 77 4.24 15.80 17.14
N ASP A 78 3.87 14.75 17.90
CA ASP A 78 4.84 13.97 18.69
C ASP A 78 5.91 13.28 17.81
N PHE A 79 5.58 12.99 16.55
CA PHE A 79 6.51 12.45 15.54
C PHE A 79 7.16 13.54 14.66
N GLY A 80 6.90 14.83 14.94
CA GLY A 80 7.39 15.95 14.13
C GLY A 80 6.72 16.08 12.76
N LEU A 81 5.52 15.51 12.61
CA LEU A 81 4.73 15.49 11.38
C LEU A 81 3.55 16.46 11.48
N GLY A 82 3.18 17.05 10.35
CA GLY A 82 1.94 17.80 10.18
C GLY A 82 0.87 17.03 9.40
N MET A 83 -0.34 17.56 9.38
CA MET A 83 -1.44 17.01 8.56
C MET A 83 -1.08 16.96 7.06
N THR A 84 -0.30 17.92 6.56
CA THR A 84 0.20 17.92 5.18
C THR A 84 1.15 16.74 4.90
N ASP A 85 1.98 16.36 5.86
CA ASP A 85 2.89 15.21 5.72
C ASP A 85 2.08 13.91 5.69
N TRP A 86 1.08 13.80 6.56
CA TRP A 86 0.14 12.68 6.56
C TRP A 86 -0.60 12.53 5.22
N GLU A 87 -1.14 13.61 4.67
CA GLU A 87 -1.78 13.62 3.35
C GLU A 87 -0.82 13.26 2.22
N THR A 88 0.45 13.65 2.35
CA THR A 88 1.48 13.32 1.37
C THR A 88 1.84 11.84 1.43
N MET A 89 1.94 11.27 2.62
CA MET A 89 2.16 9.84 2.84
C MET A 89 1.00 8.98 2.32
N ALA A 90 -0.24 9.47 2.44
CA ALA A 90 -1.43 8.77 1.98
C ALA A 90 -1.52 8.66 0.44
N LYS A 91 -0.77 9.49 -0.30
CA LYS A 91 -0.70 9.43 -1.76
C LYS A 91 0.32 8.38 -2.17
N THR A 92 -0.16 7.16 -2.44
CA THR A 92 0.63 6.11 -3.10
C THR A 92 0.35 6.13 -4.62
N PRO A 93 1.38 6.06 -5.49
CA PRO A 93 2.80 5.95 -5.14
C PRO A 93 3.31 7.25 -4.53
N LEU A 94 4.23 7.14 -3.55
CA LEU A 94 5.01 8.28 -3.09
C LEU A 94 5.59 8.96 -4.34
N PRO A 95 5.50 10.29 -4.48
CA PRO A 95 6.12 10.96 -5.61
C PRO A 95 7.59 10.55 -5.63
N GLU A 96 8.05 9.99 -6.76
CA GLU A 96 9.44 9.63 -6.97
C GLU A 96 10.28 10.83 -6.49
N GLU A 97 11.14 10.63 -5.48
CA GLU A 97 12.15 11.63 -5.18
C GLU A 97 12.97 11.78 -6.46
N THR A 98 12.69 12.85 -7.21
CA THR A 98 13.51 13.23 -8.35
C THR A 98 14.86 13.57 -7.79
N GLY A 99 15.74 12.57 -7.72
CA GLY A 99 17.11 12.71 -7.30
C GLY A 99 17.74 13.77 -8.19
N LYS A 100 17.95 14.97 -7.62
CA LYS A 100 18.93 15.89 -8.14
C LYS A 100 20.30 15.22 -8.00
N ARG A 101 20.66 14.42 -9.00
CA ARG A 101 22.05 14.13 -9.32
C ARG A 101 22.65 15.45 -9.79
N ASN A 102 23.18 16.21 -8.83
CA ASN A 102 24.05 17.34 -9.14
C ASN A 102 25.30 16.76 -9.81
N GLY A 103 25.56 17.22 -11.04
CA GLY A 103 26.77 16.89 -11.81
C GLY A 103 28.01 17.63 -11.31
#